data_AF-A0A5N5X345-F1
#
_entry.id   AF-A0A5N5X345-F1
#
_cell.length_a   1.000
_cell.length_b   1.000
_cell.length_c   1.000
_cell.angle_alpha   90.00
_cell.angle_beta   90.00
_cell.angle_gamma   90.00
#
_symmetry.space_group_name_H-M   'P 1'
#
loop_
_entity.id
_entity.type
_entity.pdbx_description
1 polymer ?
#
loop_
_entity_poly.entity_id
_entity_poly.type
_entity_poly.pdbx_seq_one_letter_code
_entity_poly.pdbx_strand_id
1 'polypeptide(L)'
;MHPPPPSKLTYHQHPTPIHDTLARLDWVLQNLQPKRLGIIGTHIGGSLAPMLALTAAQSINAVAALEPICDWTGLDEYCVRSTDDCNAVSKKRGKERDSSPRDLVPLLKARERFFATPERYFDAFASPILFLRDPGMDVPRTFPEYLTGSGYPVPVLKPGVLRGGCWRASGRCRGCPDTVS
;
A
#
# COMPACT_ATOMS: atom_id res chain seq x y z
N MET A 1 -41.10 3.34 17.41
CA MET A 1 -39.92 2.44 17.53
C MET A 1 -38.84 3.04 16.64
N HIS A 2 -37.87 3.74 17.21
CA HIS A 2 -36.84 4.46 16.45
C HIS A 2 -35.69 3.50 16.14
N PRO A 3 -35.13 3.45 14.91
CA PRO A 3 -33.95 2.64 14.64
C PRO A 3 -32.76 3.14 15.47
N PRO A 4 -31.92 2.23 15.99
CA PRO A 4 -30.71 2.63 16.70
C PRO A 4 -29.78 3.43 15.78
N PRO A 5 -29.07 4.44 16.29
CA PRO A 5 -28.11 5.19 15.48
C PRO A 5 -27.04 4.23 14.93
N PRO A 6 -26.59 4.40 13.68
CA PRO A 6 -25.55 3.56 13.11
C PRO A 6 -24.31 3.62 14.01
N SER A 7 -23.84 2.47 14.47
CA SER A 7 -22.60 2.36 15.23
C SER A 7 -21.48 2.99 14.40
N LYS A 8 -20.81 4.03 14.93
CA LYS A 8 -19.58 4.55 14.30
C LYS A 8 -18.60 3.38 14.22
N LEU A 9 -18.34 2.89 13.01
CA LEU A 9 -17.27 1.93 12.77
C LEU A 9 -15.96 2.62 13.13
N THR A 10 -15.36 2.22 14.27
CA THR A 10 -14.04 2.67 14.67
C THR A 10 -13.03 2.00 13.76
N TYR A 11 -12.50 2.74 12.80
CA TYR A 11 -11.40 2.25 11.96
C TYR A 11 -10.11 2.32 12.77
N HIS A 12 -9.49 1.16 12.99
CA HIS A 12 -8.15 1.11 13.60
C HIS A 12 -7.13 1.42 12.51
N GLN A 13 -6.52 2.60 12.60
CA GLN A 13 -5.48 3.02 11.68
C GLN A 13 -4.19 2.23 11.94
N HIS A 14 -3.41 2.01 10.88
CA HIS A 14 -2.05 1.52 11.03
C HIS A 14 -1.22 2.51 11.86
N PRO A 15 -0.33 2.02 12.75
CA PRO A 15 0.12 0.62 12.87
C PRO A 15 -0.61 -0.23 13.92
N THR A 16 -1.71 0.22 14.54
CA THR A 16 -2.35 -0.50 15.66
C THR A 16 -2.68 -1.97 15.35
N PRO A 17 -3.28 -2.33 14.20
CA PRO A 17 -3.56 -3.74 13.88
C PRO A 17 -2.30 -4.64 13.80
N ILE A 18 -1.14 -4.07 13.45
CA ILE A 18 0.14 -4.79 13.43
C ILE A 18 0.58 -5.07 14.87
N HIS A 19 0.53 -4.07 15.74
CA HIS A 19 0.91 -4.24 17.15
C HIS A 19 0.00 -5.24 17.86
N ASP A 20 -1.31 -5.19 17.61
CA ASP A 20 -2.27 -6.12 18.21
C ASP A 20 -1.99 -7.57 17.78
N THR A 21 -1.65 -7.79 16.51
CA THR A 21 -1.34 -9.13 15.99
C THR A 21 0.00 -9.65 16.49
N LEU A 22 1.04 -8.81 16.58
CA LEU A 22 2.32 -9.18 17.17
C LEU A 22 2.17 -9.52 18.67
N ALA A 23 1.49 -8.68 19.45
CA ALA A 23 1.25 -8.95 20.86
C ALA A 23 0.48 -10.27 21.07
N ARG A 24 -0.48 -10.58 20.18
CA ARG A 24 -1.21 -11.85 20.22
C ARG A 24 -0.32 -13.03 19.85
N LEU A 25 0.57 -12.89 18.86
CA LEU A 25 1.53 -13.93 18.49
C LEU A 25 2.47 -14.21 19.67
N ASP A 26 3.04 -13.19 20.30
CA ASP A 26 3.91 -13.31 21.46
C ASP A 26 3.21 -14.06 22.59
N TRP A 27 1.95 -13.68 22.88
CA TRP A 27 1.15 -14.36 23.88
C TRP A 27 0.97 -15.85 23.55
N VAL A 28 0.65 -16.19 22.30
CA VAL A 28 0.49 -17.59 21.86
C VAL A 28 1.78 -18.38 22.05
N LEU A 29 2.92 -17.81 21.66
CA LEU A 29 4.22 -18.47 21.77
C LEU A 29 4.60 -18.71 23.23
N GLN A 30 4.35 -17.74 24.11
CA GLN A 30 4.68 -17.84 25.54
C GLN A 30 3.76 -18.82 26.28
N ASN A 31 2.46 -18.80 26.00
CA ASN A 31 1.46 -19.51 26.80
C ASN A 31 1.09 -20.88 26.25
N LEU A 32 1.03 -21.04 24.92
CA LEU A 32 0.63 -22.31 24.29
C LEU A 32 1.81 -23.16 23.85
N GLN A 33 2.99 -22.54 23.65
CA GLN A 33 4.24 -23.20 23.25
C GLN A 33 4.04 -24.25 22.12
N PRO A 34 3.39 -23.86 21.00
CA PRO A 34 3.05 -24.82 19.97
C PRO A 34 4.32 -25.37 19.29
N LYS A 35 4.38 -26.68 19.09
CA LYS A 35 5.46 -27.30 18.29
C LYS A 35 5.39 -26.92 16.81
N ARG A 36 4.18 -26.62 16.32
CA ARG A 36 3.91 -26.17 14.96
C ARG A 36 2.84 -25.09 14.98
N LEU A 37 3.12 -23.93 14.41
CA LEU A 37 2.19 -22.82 14.31
C LEU A 37 1.90 -22.47 12.86
N GLY A 38 0.62 -22.42 12.51
CA GLY A 38 0.15 -21.93 11.22
C GLY A 38 -0.66 -20.65 11.39
N ILE A 39 -0.55 -19.74 10.43
CA ILE A 39 -1.34 -18.50 10.41
C ILE A 39 -2.19 -18.50 9.13
N ILE A 40 -3.45 -18.10 9.27
CA ILE A 40 -4.36 -17.87 8.15
C ILE A 40 -4.94 -16.47 8.25
N GLY A 41 -5.09 -15.81 7.10
CA GLY A 41 -5.68 -14.48 7.05
C GLY A 41 -6.31 -14.17 5.71
N THR A 42 -7.32 -13.29 5.72
CA THR A 42 -8.02 -12.82 4.53
C THR A 42 -7.89 -11.31 4.39
N HIS A 43 -7.81 -10.75 3.18
CA HIS A 43 -7.77 -9.30 2.94
C HIS A 43 -6.62 -8.62 3.74
N ILE A 44 -6.94 -7.78 4.73
CA ILE A 44 -5.97 -7.16 5.65
C ILE A 44 -5.32 -8.21 6.56
N GLY A 45 -6.09 -9.16 7.10
CA GLY A 45 -5.50 -10.30 7.80
C GLY A 45 -4.60 -11.13 6.87
N GLY A 46 -4.94 -11.16 5.58
CA GLY A 46 -4.15 -11.80 4.53
C GLY A 46 -2.85 -11.07 4.22
N SER A 47 -2.73 -9.77 4.53
CA SER A 47 -1.44 -9.06 4.47
C SER A 47 -0.65 -9.21 5.77
N LEU A 48 -1.32 -9.25 6.92
CA LEU A 48 -0.70 -9.50 8.22
C LEU A 48 -0.11 -10.92 8.32
N ALA A 49 -0.72 -11.93 7.68
CA ALA A 49 -0.22 -13.29 7.73
C ALA A 49 1.19 -13.46 7.08
N PRO A 50 1.44 -13.03 5.83
CA PRO A 50 2.77 -12.96 5.24
C PRO A 50 3.72 -12.04 6.01
N MET A 51 3.25 -10.90 6.51
CA MET A 51 4.05 -10.03 7.38
C MET A 51 4.63 -10.83 8.55
N LEU A 52 3.77 -11.53 9.31
CA LEU A 52 4.20 -12.34 10.45
C LEU A 52 5.13 -13.46 10.02
N ALA A 53 4.84 -14.16 8.92
CA ALA A 53 5.69 -15.23 8.42
C ALA A 53 7.09 -14.74 8.00
N LEU A 54 7.21 -13.50 7.50
CA LEU A 54 8.50 -12.93 7.11
C LEU A 54 9.29 -12.40 8.31
N THR A 55 8.62 -11.85 9.32
CA THR A 55 9.31 -11.24 10.48
C THR A 55 9.46 -12.17 11.69
N ALA A 56 8.69 -13.26 11.75
CA ALA A 56 8.74 -14.28 12.79
C ALA A 56 8.87 -15.70 12.17
N ALA A 57 9.64 -15.81 11.08
CA ALA A 57 9.81 -17.04 10.29
C ALA A 57 10.28 -18.26 11.10
N GLN A 58 11.02 -18.04 12.19
CA GLN A 58 11.50 -19.13 13.05
C GLN A 58 10.37 -19.81 13.84
N SER A 59 9.26 -19.09 14.08
CA SER A 59 8.16 -19.56 14.91
C SER A 59 6.94 -20.00 14.11
N ILE A 60 6.85 -19.64 12.82
CA ILE A 60 5.70 -19.91 11.95
C ILE A 60 6.07 -20.96 10.91
N ASN A 61 5.34 -22.08 10.91
CA ASN A 61 5.61 -23.21 10.03
C ASN A 61 4.76 -23.22 8.76
N ALA A 62 3.62 -22.53 8.77
CA ALA A 62 2.73 -22.48 7.61
C ALA A 62 1.97 -21.14 7.57
N VAL A 63 1.72 -20.65 6.35
CA VAL A 63 0.88 -19.48 6.12
C VAL A 63 -0.13 -19.75 5.01
N ALA A 64 -1.36 -19.29 5.22
CA ALA A 64 -2.40 -19.21 4.21
C ALA A 64 -2.93 -17.78 4.14
N ALA A 65 -2.75 -17.12 2.99
CA ALA A 65 -3.21 -15.75 2.77
C ALA A 65 -4.23 -15.76 1.63
N LEU A 66 -5.48 -15.39 1.93
CA LEU A 66 -6.57 -15.35 0.95
C LEU A 66 -6.88 -13.90 0.57
N GLU A 67 -6.88 -13.61 -0.73
CA GLU A 67 -7.11 -12.27 -1.29
C GLU A 67 -6.29 -11.18 -0.54
N PRO A 68 -4.98 -11.37 -0.34
CA PRO A 68 -4.22 -10.52 0.54
C PRO A 68 -3.93 -9.16 -0.09
N ILE A 69 -4.01 -8.09 0.70
CA ILE A 69 -3.65 -6.75 0.24
C ILE A 69 -2.18 -6.46 0.61
N CYS A 70 -1.25 -6.89 -0.25
CA CYS A 70 0.18 -6.85 0.07
C CYS A 70 0.94 -5.61 -0.43
N ASP A 71 0.31 -4.80 -1.29
CA ASP A 71 0.98 -3.68 -1.98
C ASP A 71 0.13 -2.41 -1.96
N TRP A 72 0.12 -1.69 -0.84
CA TRP A 72 -0.54 -0.37 -0.77
C TRP A 72 0.24 0.72 -1.50
N THR A 73 1.55 0.53 -1.68
CA THR A 73 2.45 1.47 -2.35
C THR A 73 2.28 1.48 -3.87
N GLY A 74 1.92 0.34 -4.45
CA GLY A 74 1.79 0.13 -5.89
C GLY A 74 0.40 0.34 -6.45
N LEU A 75 -0.60 0.75 -5.64
CA LEU A 75 -1.96 1.00 -6.13
C LEU A 75 -2.00 2.05 -7.26
N ASP A 76 -1.10 3.03 -7.19
CA ASP A 76 -1.03 4.13 -8.15
C ASP A 76 -0.52 3.67 -9.53
N GLU A 77 0.18 2.54 -9.59
CA GLU A 77 0.65 1.92 -10.84
C GLU A 77 -0.50 1.36 -11.70
N TYR A 78 -1.68 1.17 -11.10
CA TYR A 78 -2.90 0.74 -11.80
C TYR A 78 -3.78 1.92 -12.24
N CYS A 79 -3.37 3.16 -11.94
CA CYS A 79 -4.07 4.37 -12.33
C CYS A 79 -3.51 4.94 -13.63
N VAL A 80 -4.38 5.55 -14.44
CA VAL A 80 -3.94 6.32 -15.61
C VAL A 80 -3.32 7.62 -15.13
N ARG A 81 -2.22 8.05 -15.72
CA ARG A 81 -1.61 9.36 -15.46
C ARG A 81 -2.21 10.40 -16.40
N SER A 82 -2.72 11.51 -15.86
CA SER A 82 -3.16 12.64 -16.70
C SER A 82 -1.96 13.14 -17.50
N THR A 83 -2.03 13.03 -18.83
CA THR A 83 -0.94 13.41 -19.73
C THR A 83 -0.91 14.93 -19.91
N ASP A 84 -0.14 15.62 -19.07
CA ASP A 84 0.36 16.97 -19.38
C ASP A 84 1.88 17.00 -19.65
N ASP A 85 2.57 15.86 -19.53
CA ASP A 85 4.01 15.79 -19.79
C ASP A 85 4.33 15.18 -21.16
N CYS A 86 4.84 16.05 -22.04
CA CYS A 86 5.39 15.75 -23.33
C CYS A 86 6.63 14.81 -23.23
N ASN A 87 6.62 13.73 -24.03
CA ASN A 87 7.76 12.86 -24.35
C ASN A 87 8.55 12.23 -23.18
N ALA A 88 8.12 11.04 -22.74
CA ALA A 88 9.02 10.09 -22.09
C ALA A 88 8.86 8.68 -22.69
N VAL A 89 9.79 8.35 -23.58
CA VAL A 89 10.05 6.99 -24.05
C VAL A 89 10.60 6.18 -22.87
N SER A 90 9.71 5.57 -22.09
CA SER A 90 10.06 4.56 -21.10
C SER A 90 9.47 3.23 -21.54
N LYS A 91 10.22 2.53 -22.38
CA LYS A 91 9.95 1.13 -22.74
C LYS A 91 10.07 0.23 -21.51
N LYS A 92 9.02 -0.56 -21.28
CA LYS A 92 9.03 -1.95 -20.79
C LYS A 92 9.74 -2.24 -19.44
N ARG A 93 8.97 -2.22 -18.35
CA ARG A 93 9.03 -3.23 -17.27
C ARG A 93 7.60 -3.48 -16.78
N GLY A 94 7.11 -4.71 -16.98
CA GLY A 94 5.76 -5.14 -16.57
C GLY A 94 4.89 -5.57 -17.74
N LYS A 95 5.18 -6.76 -18.28
CA LYS A 95 4.29 -7.57 -19.11
C LYS A 95 3.11 -8.01 -18.22
N GLU A 96 1.87 -7.93 -18.69
CA GLU A 96 0.60 -8.35 -18.01
C GLU A 96 0.15 -7.56 -16.76
N ARG A 97 -0.35 -6.32 -16.92
CA ARG A 97 -1.39 -5.79 -16.01
C ARG A 97 -2.55 -5.30 -16.87
N ASP A 98 -3.16 -6.23 -17.61
CA ASP A 98 -4.11 -5.93 -18.70
C ASP A 98 -5.53 -5.59 -18.20
N SER A 99 -5.74 -5.56 -16.88
CA SER A 99 -6.97 -5.05 -16.29
C SER A 99 -6.67 -4.40 -14.93
N SER A 100 -7.07 -3.14 -14.76
CA SER A 100 -7.14 -2.52 -13.45
C SER A 100 -7.92 -3.44 -12.50
N PRO A 101 -7.41 -3.75 -11.28
CA PRO A 101 -8.13 -4.58 -10.33
C PRO A 101 -9.55 -4.03 -10.10
N ARG A 102 -10.56 -4.91 -10.10
CA ARG A 102 -11.96 -4.49 -9.90
C ARG A 102 -12.14 -3.70 -8.60
N ASP A 103 -11.35 -4.02 -7.60
CA ASP A 103 -11.38 -3.39 -6.29
C ASP A 103 -10.45 -2.18 -6.15
N LEU A 104 -9.85 -1.68 -7.25
CA LEU A 104 -8.89 -0.57 -7.16
C LEU A 104 -9.49 0.67 -6.51
N VAL A 105 -10.70 1.09 -6.92
CA VAL A 105 -11.36 2.27 -6.32
C VAL A 105 -11.66 2.06 -4.83
N PRO A 106 -12.28 0.93 -4.40
CA PRO A 106 -12.38 0.58 -2.99
C PRO A 106 -11.05 0.61 -2.24
N LEU A 107 -9.97 0.06 -2.81
CA LEU A 107 -8.65 0.02 -2.19
C LEU A 107 -8.02 1.40 -2.04
N LEU A 108 -8.13 2.28 -3.05
CA LEU A 108 -7.66 3.66 -2.97
C LEU A 108 -8.36 4.43 -1.85
N LYS A 109 -9.69 4.25 -1.72
CA LYS A 109 -10.48 4.84 -0.61
C LYS A 109 -10.12 4.23 0.74
N ALA A 110 -9.86 2.91 0.79
CA ALA A 110 -9.47 2.23 2.01
C ALA A 110 -8.09 2.69 2.50
N ARG A 111 -7.14 2.92 1.59
CA ARG A 111 -5.80 3.43 1.90
C ARG A 111 -5.89 4.76 2.67
N GLU A 112 -6.68 5.71 2.21
CA GLU A 112 -6.85 6.99 2.91
C GLU A 112 -7.49 6.84 4.30
N ARG A 113 -8.31 5.80 4.51
CA ARG A 113 -8.95 5.54 5.82
C ARG A 113 -8.03 4.80 6.79
N PHE A 114 -7.24 3.86 6.30
CA PHE A 114 -6.39 3.00 7.12
C PHE A 114 -5.07 3.65 7.52
N PHE A 115 -4.60 4.65 6.76
CA PHE A 115 -3.33 5.30 7.00
C PHE A 115 -3.54 6.78 7.30
N ALA A 116 -2.98 7.24 8.42
CA ALA A 116 -3.07 8.65 8.80
C ALA A 116 -2.22 9.57 7.90
N THR A 117 -1.12 9.05 7.37
CA THR A 117 -0.21 9.77 6.46
C THR A 117 0.31 8.83 5.37
N PRO A 118 0.78 9.36 4.22
CA PRO A 118 1.28 8.51 3.15
C PRO A 118 2.46 7.61 3.53
N GLU A 119 3.35 8.09 4.40
CA GLU A 119 4.51 7.35 4.89
C GLU A 119 4.11 6.04 5.56
N ARG A 120 2.92 5.97 6.16
CA ARG A 120 2.46 4.78 6.89
C ARG A 120 2.14 3.60 5.99
N TYR A 121 1.73 3.81 4.74
CA TYR A 121 1.49 2.69 3.82
C TYR A 121 2.76 2.20 3.11
N PHE A 122 3.88 2.92 3.29
CA PHE A 122 5.24 2.49 2.94
C PHE A 122 5.94 1.73 4.07
N ASP A 123 5.23 1.44 5.17
CA ASP A 123 5.70 0.52 6.19
C ASP A 123 5.70 -0.91 5.62
N ALA A 124 6.83 -1.63 5.71
CA ALA A 124 6.95 -3.02 5.25
C ALA A 124 5.99 -3.96 5.97
N PHE A 125 5.58 -3.64 7.20
CA PHE A 125 4.59 -4.42 7.94
C PHE A 125 3.15 -4.20 7.42
N ALA A 126 2.87 -3.06 6.80
CA ALA A 126 1.58 -2.78 6.17
C ALA A 126 1.53 -3.24 4.70
N SER A 127 2.66 -3.11 4.00
CA SER A 127 2.87 -3.53 2.61
C SER A 127 3.99 -4.59 2.53
N PRO A 128 3.70 -5.88 2.85
CA PRO A 128 4.70 -6.95 2.88
C PRO A 128 5.49 -7.14 1.58
N ILE A 129 4.98 -6.68 0.45
CA ILE A 129 5.72 -6.70 -0.81
C ILE A 129 7.06 -5.95 -0.73
N LEU A 130 7.18 -4.98 0.17
CA LEU A 130 8.39 -4.17 0.37
C LEU A 130 9.56 -4.99 0.91
N PHE A 131 9.33 -6.16 1.52
CA PHE A 131 10.41 -7.10 1.88
C PHE A 131 11.07 -7.75 0.65
N LEU A 132 10.40 -7.74 -0.50
CA LEU A 132 10.82 -8.45 -1.72
C LEU A 132 11.11 -7.51 -2.90
N ARG A 133 10.76 -6.22 -2.78
CA ARG A 133 10.90 -5.22 -3.85
C ARG A 133 12.20 -4.45 -3.68
N ASP A 134 12.80 -4.06 -4.81
CA ASP A 134 13.95 -3.15 -4.82
C ASP A 134 13.60 -1.81 -4.13
N PRO A 135 14.54 -1.21 -3.38
CA PRO A 135 14.33 0.12 -2.80
C PRO A 135 14.23 1.18 -3.90
N GLY A 136 13.68 2.35 -3.55
CA GLY A 136 13.69 3.53 -4.43
C GLY A 136 12.32 4.03 -4.90
N MET A 137 11.24 3.60 -4.25
CA MET A 137 9.95 4.28 -4.39
C MET A 137 9.93 5.50 -3.46
N ASP A 138 9.74 6.68 -4.02
CA ASP A 138 9.59 7.90 -3.23
C ASP A 138 8.21 7.95 -2.55
N VAL A 139 8.20 8.40 -1.30
CA VAL A 139 6.97 8.56 -0.52
C VAL A 139 6.29 9.89 -0.88
N PRO A 140 5.01 9.89 -1.30
CA PRO A 140 4.27 11.13 -1.55
C PRO A 140 4.13 11.96 -0.27
N ARG A 141 4.26 13.29 -0.38
CA ARG A 141 4.10 14.21 0.77
C ARG A 141 2.66 14.36 1.24
N THR A 142 1.71 14.06 0.36
CA THR A 142 0.26 14.12 0.62
C THR A 142 -0.39 12.92 -0.04
N PHE A 143 -1.60 12.55 0.40
CA PHE A 143 -2.37 11.53 -0.30
C PHE A 143 -2.61 11.97 -1.75
N PRO A 144 -2.33 11.11 -2.75
CA PRO A 144 -2.64 11.47 -4.11
C PRO A 144 -4.15 11.46 -4.35
N GLU A 145 -4.62 12.31 -5.25
CA GLU A 145 -6.04 12.43 -5.60
C GLU A 145 -6.36 11.72 -6.92
N TYR A 146 -7.58 11.19 -7.01
CA TYR A 146 -8.02 10.40 -8.15
C TYR A 146 -9.33 10.91 -8.73
N LEU A 147 -9.42 10.94 -10.06
CA LEU A 147 -10.70 11.02 -10.77
C LEU A 147 -11.27 9.60 -10.89
N THR A 148 -12.47 9.40 -10.36
CA THR A 148 -13.18 8.11 -10.34
C THR A 148 -14.65 8.32 -10.70
N GLY A 149 -15.37 7.25 -11.07
CA GLY A 149 -16.81 7.28 -11.36
C GLY A 149 -17.13 6.82 -12.78
N SER A 150 -18.37 6.99 -13.22
CA SER A 150 -18.83 6.52 -14.55
C SER A 150 -18.08 7.13 -15.73
N GLY A 151 -17.54 8.35 -15.57
CA GLY A 151 -16.68 8.99 -16.56
C GLY A 151 -15.22 8.51 -16.57
N TYR A 152 -14.81 7.70 -15.60
CA TYR A 152 -13.43 7.21 -15.42
C TYR A 152 -13.44 5.70 -15.12
N PRO A 153 -13.52 4.84 -16.15
CA PRO A 153 -13.57 3.39 -15.97
C PRO A 153 -12.30 2.83 -15.31
N VAL A 154 -11.17 3.50 -15.50
CA VAL A 154 -9.94 3.31 -14.72
C VAL A 154 -9.65 4.63 -14.00
N PRO A 155 -9.33 4.62 -12.69
CA PRO A 155 -8.97 5.81 -11.95
C PRO A 155 -7.84 6.59 -12.59
N VAL A 156 -8.00 7.91 -12.70
CA VAL A 156 -6.95 8.80 -13.22
C VAL A 156 -6.31 9.53 -12.05
N LEU A 157 -4.99 9.40 -11.90
CA LEU A 157 -4.21 10.14 -10.92
C LEU A 157 -4.17 11.62 -11.34
N LYS A 158 -4.63 12.51 -10.47
CA LYS A 158 -4.55 13.96 -10.70
C LYS A 158 -3.09 14.43 -10.61
N PRO A 159 -2.66 15.37 -11.45
CA PRO A 159 -1.39 16.05 -11.26
C PRO A 159 -1.37 16.68 -9.87
N GLY A 160 -0.39 16.31 -9.04
CA GLY A 160 -0.22 16.93 -7.74
C GLY A 160 0.08 18.42 -7.92
N VAL A 161 -0.54 19.28 -7.10
CA VAL A 161 -0.13 20.69 -6.99
C VAL A 161 1.24 20.73 -6.31
N LEU A 162 2.29 20.45 -7.07
CA LEU A 162 3.66 20.52 -6.60
C LEU A 162 4.12 21.98 -6.66
N ARG A 163 4.05 22.66 -5.52
CA ARG A 163 5.05 23.70 -5.24
C ARG A 163 6.41 22.99 -5.09
N GLY A 164 7.13 22.92 -6.22
CA GLY A 164 8.56 22.60 -6.31
C GLY A 164 8.90 21.11 -6.26
N GLY A 165 9.07 20.51 -7.43
CA GLY A 165 9.77 19.23 -7.58
C GLY A 165 9.33 18.47 -8.82
N CYS A 166 10.03 18.65 -9.94
CA CYS A 166 9.86 17.85 -11.14
C CYS A 166 10.19 16.39 -10.82
N TRP A 167 9.19 15.50 -10.87
CA TRP A 167 9.38 14.07 -10.71
C TRP A 167 9.99 13.50 -11.99
N ARG A 168 11.15 12.85 -11.88
CA ARG A 168 11.71 12.06 -12.97
C ARG A 168 12.00 10.65 -12.47
N ALA A 169 11.32 9.68 -13.07
CA ALA A 169 11.51 8.25 -12.84
C ALA A 169 12.85 7.77 -13.42
N SER A 170 13.95 8.16 -12.80
CA SER A 170 15.27 7.52 -12.92
C SER A 170 16.20 8.25 -11.96
N GLY A 171 16.64 7.57 -10.89
CA GLY A 171 17.50 8.13 -9.84
C GLY A 171 18.85 8.62 -10.36
N ARG A 172 18.89 9.82 -10.94
CA ARG A 172 20.10 10.57 -11.23
C ARG A 172 19.78 12.07 -11.31
N CYS A 173 20.03 12.78 -10.22
CA CYS A 173 20.18 14.24 -10.27
C CYS A 173 21.38 14.53 -11.18
N ARG A 174 21.14 15.06 -12.39
CA ARG A 174 22.16 15.83 -13.11
C ARG A 174 21.80 17.30 -12.98
N GLY A 175 22.72 18.04 -12.38
CA GLY A 175 22.92 19.49 -12.40
C GLY A 175 21.72 20.37 -12.71
N CYS A 176 21.36 21.21 -11.75
CA CYS A 176 20.81 22.53 -12.07
C CYS A 176 21.77 23.23 -13.05
N PRO A 177 21.27 23.89 -14.10
CA PRO A 177 22.10 24.83 -14.84
C PRO A 177 22.38 26.03 -13.93
N ASP A 178 23.67 26.32 -13.72
CA ASP A 178 24.13 27.54 -13.07
C ASP A 178 23.55 28.75 -13.82
N THR A 179 22.65 29.49 -13.18
CA THR A 179 22.30 30.84 -13.62
C THR A 179 23.49 31.74 -13.36
N VAL A 180 24.30 31.95 -14.41
CA VAL A 180 25.17 33.11 -14.55
C VAL A 180 24.30 34.33 -14.86
N SER A 181 24.32 35.32 -13.98
CA SER A 181 24.32 36.76 -14.32
C SER A 181 24.73 37.55 -13.08
#